data_AF-A0A8E0VH32-F1
#
_entry.id   AF-A0A8E0VH32-F1
#
_cell.length_a   1.000
_cell.length_b   1.000
_cell.length_c   1.000
_cell.angle_alpha   90.00
_cell.angle_beta   90.00
_cell.angle_gamma   90.00
#
_symmetry.space_group_name_H-M   'P 1'
#
loop_
_entity.id
_entity.type
_entity.pdbx_description
1 polymer ?
#
loop_
_entity_poly.entity_id
_entity_poly.type
_entity_poly.pdbx_seq_one_letter_code
_entity_poly.pdbx_strand_id
1 'polypeptide(L)'
;MIFPLRWTVVYIPFIYIGCIHVIQSPSPYLIGVDSRFFDFFRLPPGGGVTYVDVDTKNFKLPEPSCAGQPVLDAKSLPKKPLKQLKNTLSKLFARIKALRPSRSRQTTNVLFQCMFSQAGSQLANSELTVLERRATIGLQIKNAFMHFMAQLLKGYQHFLIPVRQAEKDVLFNAPAFLKEAAEKHSRPFYMTLFETQQWANFVRDRSYVSARDEELSRFDSYMVRLFGDSTDESPISSQSPSDSPNSSLRGFGDRGSEVYSQSGSVGSSEMVEEPRILKMLCTGSISK
;
A
#
# COMPACT_ATOMS: atom_id res chain seq x y z
N MET A 1 -2.71 -0.34 5.15
CA MET A 1 -2.09 -1.60 4.71
C MET A 1 -2.74 -2.17 3.46
N ILE A 2 -4.04 -1.93 3.21
CA ILE A 2 -4.75 -2.42 2.02
C ILE A 2 -4.90 -1.38 0.89
N PHE A 3 -4.24 -0.22 1.01
CA PHE A 3 -4.27 0.81 -0.05
C PHE A 3 -3.77 0.21 -1.38
N PRO A 4 -4.46 0.42 -2.51
CA PRO A 4 -5.46 1.46 -2.78
C PRO A 4 -6.91 1.11 -2.42
N LEU A 5 -7.17 -0.08 -1.89
CA LEU A 5 -8.49 -0.46 -1.38
C LEU A 5 -8.75 0.26 -0.05
N ARG A 6 -10.03 0.45 0.28
CA ARG A 6 -10.47 1.06 1.54
C ARG A 6 -11.46 0.17 2.26
N TRP A 7 -11.26 -0.02 3.56
CA TRP A 7 -12.28 -0.59 4.41
C TRP A 7 -13.43 0.42 4.50
N THR A 8 -14.63 -0.03 4.12
CA THR A 8 -15.81 0.83 3.93
C THR A 8 -17.03 0.32 4.70
N VAL A 9 -16.82 -0.67 5.55
CA VAL A 9 -17.86 -1.27 6.41
C VAL A 9 -17.55 -0.94 7.88
N VAL A 10 -18.17 -1.67 8.82
CA VAL A 10 -18.06 -1.40 10.25
C VAL A 10 -16.60 -1.49 10.70
N TYR A 11 -16.11 -0.41 11.32
CA TYR A 11 -14.80 -0.35 11.95
C TYR A 11 -14.94 0.30 13.33
N ILE A 12 -14.73 -0.50 14.38
CA ILE A 12 -14.82 -0.06 15.77
C ILE A 12 -13.48 -0.39 16.43
N PRO A 13 -12.55 0.57 16.55
CA PRO A 13 -11.21 0.31 17.09
C PRO A 13 -11.23 -0.33 18.48
N PHE A 14 -12.21 0.04 19.30
CA PHE A 14 -12.45 -0.56 20.61
C PHE A 14 -13.94 -0.45 20.95
N ILE A 15 -14.61 -1.57 21.15
CA ILE A 15 -16.04 -1.60 21.45
C ILE A 15 -16.29 -1.59 22.96
N TYR A 16 -17.31 -0.84 23.38
CA TYR A 16 -17.83 -0.93 24.73
C TYR A 16 -18.59 -2.26 24.92
N ILE A 17 -18.40 -2.91 26.07
CA ILE A 17 -18.95 -4.25 26.35
C ILE A 17 -20.49 -4.31 26.26
N GLY A 18 -21.19 -3.21 26.54
CA GLY A 18 -22.67 -3.14 26.39
C GLY A 18 -23.16 -3.13 24.94
N CYS A 19 -22.30 -2.83 23.97
CA CYS A 19 -22.66 -2.76 22.55
C CYS A 19 -22.33 -4.05 21.79
N ILE A 20 -22.15 -5.15 22.50
CA ILE A 20 -21.51 -6.33 21.93
C ILE A 20 -22.36 -7.08 20.91
N HIS A 21 -23.67 -6.84 20.88
CA HIS A 21 -24.59 -7.36 19.85
C HIS A 21 -24.12 -7.03 18.42
N VAL A 22 -23.28 -6.01 18.22
CA VAL A 22 -22.67 -5.68 16.93
C VAL A 22 -21.88 -6.85 16.33
N ILE A 23 -21.31 -7.76 17.14
CA ILE A 23 -20.60 -8.95 16.64
C ILE A 23 -21.53 -9.95 15.91
N GLN A 24 -22.84 -9.82 16.10
CA GLN A 24 -23.84 -10.64 15.41
C GLN A 24 -24.25 -10.04 14.06
N SER A 25 -23.65 -8.90 13.68
CA SER A 25 -23.90 -8.26 12.38
C SER A 25 -23.61 -9.24 11.24
N PRO A 26 -24.53 -9.39 10.27
CA PRO A 26 -24.29 -10.19 9.06
C PRO A 26 -23.32 -9.47 8.10
N SER A 27 -23.17 -8.14 8.23
CA SER A 27 -22.23 -7.35 7.45
C SER A 27 -20.81 -7.50 7.98
N PRO A 28 -19.78 -7.50 7.11
CA PRO A 28 -18.39 -7.59 7.55
C PRO A 28 -18.02 -6.44 8.50
N TYR A 29 -17.21 -6.74 9.51
CA TYR A 29 -16.79 -5.78 10.52
C TYR A 29 -15.33 -6.01 10.95
N LEU A 30 -14.70 -4.96 11.47
CA LEU A 30 -13.41 -5.01 12.15
C LEU A 30 -13.56 -4.32 13.51
N ILE A 31 -13.50 -5.10 14.59
CA ILE A 31 -13.80 -4.63 15.94
C ILE A 31 -12.66 -5.03 16.87
N GLY A 32 -12.17 -4.08 17.67
CA GLY A 32 -11.29 -4.35 18.80
C GLY A 32 -12.11 -4.62 20.06
N VAL A 33 -11.75 -5.70 20.77
CA VAL A 33 -12.36 -6.10 22.04
C VAL A 33 -11.27 -6.29 23.08
N ASP A 34 -11.59 -6.04 24.34
CA ASP A 34 -10.78 -6.47 25.48
C ASP A 34 -10.89 -7.99 25.65
N SER A 35 -9.83 -8.68 26.09
CA SER A 35 -9.85 -10.14 26.26
C SER A 35 -10.93 -10.64 27.23
N ARG A 36 -11.32 -9.82 28.22
CA ARG A 36 -12.43 -10.10 29.15
C ARG A 36 -13.77 -10.30 28.44
N PHE A 37 -13.90 -9.85 27.19
CA PHE A 37 -15.05 -10.15 26.34
C PHE A 37 -15.36 -11.65 26.32
N PHE A 38 -14.33 -12.49 26.23
CA PHE A 38 -14.49 -13.94 26.11
C PHE A 38 -14.88 -14.62 27.44
N ASP A 39 -14.83 -13.90 28.57
CA ASP A 39 -15.32 -14.39 29.87
C ASP A 39 -16.86 -14.40 29.92
N PHE A 40 -17.50 -13.46 29.21
CA PHE A 40 -18.94 -13.24 29.24
C PHE A 40 -19.66 -13.70 27.98
N PHE A 41 -18.95 -13.75 26.84
CA PHE A 41 -19.55 -14.01 25.54
C PHE A 41 -18.82 -15.11 24.79
N ARG A 42 -19.61 -15.93 24.09
CA ARG A 42 -19.10 -16.90 23.13
C ARG A 42 -19.30 -16.37 21.72
N LEU A 43 -18.38 -16.72 20.84
CA LEU A 43 -18.52 -16.43 19.41
C LEU A 43 -19.78 -17.14 18.87
N PRO A 44 -20.46 -16.55 17.87
CA PRO A 44 -21.67 -17.13 17.30
C PRO A 44 -21.49 -18.59 16.86
N PRO A 45 -22.39 -19.52 17.25
CA PRO A 45 -22.36 -20.90 16.78
C PRO A 45 -22.76 -20.91 15.29
N GLY A 46 -21.82 -21.23 14.40
CA GLY A 46 -22.02 -21.16 12.95
C GLY A 46 -20.78 -20.76 12.14
N GLY A 47 -19.71 -20.33 12.82
CA GLY A 47 -18.48 -19.87 12.16
C GLY A 47 -18.63 -18.46 11.57
N GLY A 48 -17.70 -18.06 10.70
CA GLY A 48 -17.72 -16.76 10.02
C GLY A 48 -17.01 -15.60 10.74
N VAL A 49 -16.62 -15.76 12.01
CA VAL A 49 -15.84 -14.76 12.75
C VAL A 49 -14.39 -15.22 12.89
N THR A 50 -13.48 -14.45 12.30
CA THR A 50 -12.03 -14.57 12.54
C THR A 50 -11.66 -13.69 13.73
N TYR A 51 -10.95 -14.22 14.72
CA TYR A 51 -10.42 -13.40 15.81
C TYR A 51 -8.90 -13.55 15.93
N VAL A 52 -8.28 -12.47 16.40
CA VAL A 52 -6.82 -12.37 16.57
C VAL A 52 -6.55 -11.94 18.00
N ASP A 53 -5.98 -12.85 18.79
CA ASP A 53 -5.47 -12.53 20.11
C ASP A 53 -4.05 -11.98 19.95
N VAL A 54 -3.92 -10.68 20.21
CA VAL A 54 -2.65 -9.94 20.06
C VAL A 54 -1.68 -10.25 21.20
N ASP A 55 -2.17 -10.67 22.38
CA ASP A 55 -1.35 -10.97 23.54
C ASP A 55 -0.68 -12.33 23.40
N THR A 56 -1.46 -13.36 23.02
CA THR A 56 -0.94 -14.72 22.80
C THR A 56 -0.46 -14.97 21.38
N LYS A 57 -0.66 -14.00 20.47
CA LYS A 57 -0.41 -14.11 19.01
C LYS A 57 -1.16 -15.28 18.38
N ASN A 58 -2.33 -15.59 18.92
CA ASN A 58 -3.16 -16.67 18.43
C ASN A 58 -4.08 -16.12 17.33
N PHE A 59 -3.99 -16.73 16.15
CA PHE A 59 -4.81 -16.40 15.00
C PHE A 59 -5.67 -17.61 14.67
N LYS A 60 -6.99 -17.49 14.88
CA LYS A 60 -7.92 -18.56 14.51
C LYS A 60 -8.76 -18.12 13.33
N LEU A 61 -8.58 -18.85 12.23
CA LEU A 61 -9.48 -18.75 11.09
C LEU A 61 -10.86 -19.29 11.48
N PRO A 62 -11.92 -18.83 10.81
CA PRO A 62 -13.23 -19.44 10.97
C PRO A 62 -13.12 -20.90 10.53
N GLU A 63 -13.72 -21.80 11.30
CA GLU A 63 -13.94 -23.16 10.84
C GLU A 63 -14.69 -23.11 9.49
N PRO A 64 -14.34 -23.97 8.51
CA PRO A 64 -15.06 -24.04 7.24
C PRO A 64 -16.54 -24.28 7.55
N SER A 65 -17.36 -23.25 7.34
CA SER A 65 -18.79 -23.34 7.60
C SER A 65 -19.43 -24.31 6.60
N CYS A 66 -20.57 -24.89 6.97
CA CYS A 66 -21.41 -25.73 6.10
C CYS A 66 -21.89 -25.04 4.81
N ALA A 67 -21.54 -23.77 4.56
CA ALA A 67 -22.03 -22.95 3.46
C ALA A 67 -21.11 -22.92 2.21
N GLY A 68 -20.11 -23.79 2.12
CA GLY A 68 -19.29 -23.94 0.90
C GLY A 68 -18.39 -22.74 0.56
N GLN A 69 -18.24 -21.78 1.49
CA GLN A 69 -17.36 -20.64 1.29
C GLN A 69 -15.89 -21.09 1.44
N PRO A 70 -15.04 -20.83 0.43
CA PRO A 70 -13.64 -21.26 0.49
C PRO A 70 -12.93 -20.53 1.63
N VAL A 71 -12.37 -21.29 2.58
CA VAL A 71 -11.47 -20.73 3.59
C VAL A 71 -10.20 -20.27 2.87
N LEU A 72 -10.08 -18.95 2.67
CA LEU A 72 -8.88 -18.37 2.09
C LEU A 72 -7.74 -18.40 3.11
N ASP A 73 -6.73 -19.21 2.81
CA ASP A 73 -5.45 -19.20 3.51
C ASP A 73 -4.43 -18.33 2.73
N ALA A 74 -3.41 -17.83 3.40
CA ALA A 74 -2.30 -17.09 2.81
C ALA A 74 -1.60 -17.84 1.65
N LYS A 75 -1.82 -19.16 1.52
CA LYS A 75 -1.34 -19.99 0.41
C LYS A 75 -1.98 -19.65 -0.95
N SER A 76 -3.16 -19.02 -0.96
CA SER A 76 -3.83 -18.58 -2.19
C SER A 76 -3.31 -17.22 -2.70
N LEU A 77 -2.45 -16.54 -1.95
CA LEU A 77 -1.84 -15.29 -2.42
C LEU A 77 -0.69 -15.56 -3.42
N PRO A 78 -0.37 -14.59 -4.30
CA PRO A 78 0.85 -14.62 -5.11
C PRO A 78 2.11 -14.83 -4.27
N LYS A 79 2.87 -15.90 -4.57
CA LYS A 79 3.95 -16.39 -3.69
C LYS A 79 5.11 -15.41 -3.56
N LYS A 80 5.53 -14.83 -4.69
CA LYS A 80 6.67 -13.90 -4.74
C LYS A 80 6.39 -12.62 -3.95
N PRO A 81 5.28 -11.89 -4.19
CA PRO A 81 4.91 -10.73 -3.38
C PRO A 81 4.78 -11.07 -1.88
N LEU A 82 4.13 -12.18 -1.54
CA LEU A 82 3.95 -12.59 -0.14
C LEU A 82 5.28 -12.87 0.56
N LYS A 83 6.21 -13.57 -0.11
CA LYS A 83 7.55 -13.87 0.44
C LYS A 83 8.35 -12.59 0.66
N GLN A 84 8.33 -11.66 -0.29
CA GLN A 84 8.99 -10.36 -0.16
C GLN A 84 8.43 -9.55 1.01
N LEU A 85 7.11 -9.46 1.13
CA LEU A 85 6.45 -8.79 2.25
C LEU A 85 6.86 -9.39 3.59
N LYS A 86 6.77 -10.72 3.73
CA LYS A 86 7.16 -11.43 4.97
C LYS A 86 8.61 -11.14 5.35
N ASN A 87 9.53 -11.23 4.40
CA ASN A 87 10.95 -10.97 4.64
C ASN A 87 11.19 -9.54 5.15
N THR A 88 10.55 -8.54 4.53
CA THR A 88 10.66 -7.13 4.94
C THR A 88 10.08 -6.93 6.34
N LEU A 89 8.88 -7.46 6.61
CA LEU A 89 8.24 -7.34 7.92
C LEU A 89 9.03 -8.03 9.03
N SER A 90 9.65 -9.20 8.77
CA SER A 90 10.52 -9.88 9.73
C SER A 90 11.74 -9.03 10.11
N LYS A 91 12.39 -8.39 9.13
CA LYS A 91 13.52 -7.47 9.38
C LYS A 91 13.09 -6.25 10.19
N LEU A 92 11.96 -5.63 9.83
CA LEU A 92 11.43 -4.47 10.54
C LEU A 92 11.00 -4.82 11.97
N PHE A 93 10.40 -5.99 12.16
CA PHE A 93 10.02 -6.48 13.48
C PHE A 93 11.24 -6.70 14.39
N ALA A 94 12.34 -7.26 13.87
CA ALA A 94 13.60 -7.37 14.61
C ALA A 94 14.13 -5.99 15.04
N ARG A 95 14.06 -5.00 14.16
CA ARG A 95 14.45 -3.61 14.48
C ARG A 95 13.56 -2.99 15.55
N ILE A 96 12.25 -3.18 15.50
CA ILE A 96 11.33 -2.70 16.56
C ILE A 96 11.67 -3.35 17.91
N LYS A 97 11.95 -4.66 17.92
CA LYS A 97 12.35 -5.36 19.15
C LYS A 97 13.63 -4.78 19.75
N ALA A 98 14.62 -4.46 18.91
CA ALA A 98 15.88 -3.85 19.36
C ALA A 98 15.69 -2.43 19.92
N LEU A 99 14.62 -1.72 19.54
CA LEU A 99 14.25 -0.41 20.10
C LEU A 99 13.46 -0.49 21.41
N ARG A 100 13.07 -1.69 21.85
CA ARG A 100 12.38 -1.83 23.13
C ARG A 100 13.44 -1.68 24.23
N PRO A 101 13.30 -0.72 25.16
CA PRO A 101 14.18 -0.67 26.32
C PRO A 101 14.21 -2.04 26.96
N SER A 102 15.40 -2.52 27.35
CA SER A 102 15.50 -3.63 28.31
C SER A 102 14.55 -3.27 29.44
N ARG A 103 13.58 -4.14 29.76
CA ARG A 103 12.51 -3.85 30.74
C ARG A 103 13.16 -3.48 32.08
N SER A 104 13.49 -2.21 32.26
CA SER A 104 13.79 -1.63 33.56
C SER A 104 12.55 -1.86 34.40
N ARG A 105 12.74 -2.30 35.64
CA ARG A 105 11.70 -2.45 36.65
C ARG A 105 10.98 -1.13 36.99
N GLN A 106 11.34 -0.01 36.36
CA GLN A 106 10.65 1.26 36.52
C GLN A 106 9.26 1.23 35.89
N THR A 107 8.26 1.27 36.76
CA THR A 107 6.82 1.34 36.45
C THR A 107 6.40 2.69 35.88
N THR A 108 7.26 3.71 35.92
CA THR A 108 6.96 5.06 35.42
C THR A 108 7.17 5.16 33.92
N ASN A 109 6.12 5.58 33.21
CA ASN A 109 6.16 5.82 31.76
C ASN A 109 7.23 6.88 31.43
N VAL A 110 8.21 6.55 30.58
CA VAL A 110 9.31 7.47 30.25
C VAL A 110 8.79 8.77 29.61
N LEU A 111 7.70 8.70 28.83
CA LEU A 111 7.04 9.89 28.28
C LEU A 111 6.50 10.81 29.38
N PHE A 112 6.00 10.23 30.49
CA PHE A 112 5.56 11.01 31.64
C PHE A 112 6.75 11.71 32.31
N GLN A 113 7.90 11.05 32.44
CA GLN A 113 9.12 11.70 32.95
C GLN A 113 9.59 12.84 32.03
N CYS A 114 9.49 12.67 30.70
CA CYS A 114 9.80 13.72 29.74
C CYS A 114 8.94 14.99 29.96
N MET A 115 7.66 14.84 30.33
CA MET A 115 6.77 16.00 30.56
C MET A 115 7.21 16.93 31.68
N PHE A 116 7.97 16.42 32.66
CA PHE A 116 8.51 17.22 33.78
C PHE A 116 10.01 17.54 33.61
N SER A 117 10.62 17.10 32.51
CA SER A 117 12.02 17.40 32.19
C SER A 117 12.15 18.73 31.44
N GLN A 118 13.31 19.38 31.53
CA GLN A 118 13.60 20.56 30.72
C GLN A 118 13.62 20.21 29.22
N ALA A 119 13.15 21.14 28.40
CA ALA A 119 13.25 21.02 26.95
C ALA A 119 14.71 20.85 26.52
N GLY A 120 14.98 19.92 25.60
CA GLY A 120 16.34 19.60 25.17
C GLY A 120 17.17 18.80 26.18
N SER A 121 16.57 18.31 27.28
CA SER A 121 17.25 17.40 28.20
C SER A 121 17.70 16.11 27.50
N GLN A 122 18.74 15.46 28.03
CA GLN A 122 19.25 14.18 27.50
C GLN A 122 18.15 13.10 27.44
N LEU A 123 17.28 13.07 28.46
CA LEU A 123 16.12 12.17 28.50
C LEU A 123 15.15 12.48 27.35
N ALA A 124 14.76 13.75 27.17
CA ALA A 124 13.84 14.15 26.10
C ALA A 124 14.41 13.86 24.70
N ASN A 125 15.70 14.16 24.46
CA ASN A 125 16.34 13.94 23.16
C ASN A 125 16.50 12.45 22.83
N SER A 126 16.82 11.62 23.83
CA SER A 126 16.94 10.16 23.63
C SER A 126 15.58 9.52 23.31
N GLU A 127 14.51 9.91 24.00
CA GLU A 127 13.15 9.45 23.70
C GLU A 127 12.66 9.93 22.34
N LEU A 128 12.92 11.19 21.98
CA LEU A 128 12.60 11.74 20.65
C LEU A 128 13.27 10.89 19.55
N THR A 129 14.56 10.57 19.72
CA THR A 129 15.30 9.71 18.78
C THR A 129 14.65 8.32 18.64
N VAL A 130 14.17 7.74 19.74
CA VAL A 130 13.47 6.45 19.72
C VAL A 130 12.12 6.58 18.98
N LEU A 131 11.37 7.66 19.21
CA LEU A 131 10.10 7.92 18.54
C LEU A 131 10.29 8.12 17.02
N GLU A 132 11.30 8.87 16.59
CA GLU A 132 11.63 9.05 15.17
C GLU A 132 12.00 7.73 14.49
N ARG A 133 12.80 6.88 15.17
CA ARG A 133 13.13 5.55 14.67
C ARG A 133 11.89 4.66 14.55
N ARG A 134 10.97 4.72 15.52
CA ARG A 134 9.68 4.00 15.45
C ARG A 134 8.81 4.51 14.32
N ALA A 135 8.73 5.83 14.13
CA ALA A 135 7.98 6.46 13.04
C ALA A 135 8.55 6.05 11.67
N THR A 136 9.88 6.04 11.54
CA THR A 136 10.59 5.59 10.33
C THR A 136 10.27 4.13 10.01
N ILE A 137 10.30 3.24 11.01
CA ILE A 137 9.91 1.84 10.80
C ILE A 137 8.44 1.74 10.41
N GLY A 138 7.55 2.51 11.05
CA GLY A 138 6.13 2.57 10.70
C GLY A 138 5.91 2.97 9.24
N LEU A 139 6.68 3.93 8.74
CA LEU A 139 6.67 4.32 7.32
C LEU A 139 7.16 3.19 6.41
N GLN A 140 8.23 2.50 6.79
CA GLN A 140 8.74 1.36 6.02
C GLN A 140 7.75 0.19 5.98
N ILE A 141 6.99 -0.04 7.05
CA ILE A 141 5.88 -1.01 7.04
C ILE A 141 4.80 -0.57 6.04
N LYS A 142 4.37 0.70 6.08
CA LYS A 142 3.40 1.25 5.12
C LYS A 142 3.87 1.06 3.67
N ASN A 143 5.14 1.36 3.40
CA ASN A 143 5.73 1.21 2.06
C ASN A 143 5.82 -0.27 1.62
N ALA A 144 6.15 -1.18 2.53
CA ALA A 144 6.19 -2.62 2.22
C ALA A 144 4.81 -3.14 1.78
N PHE A 145 3.76 -2.69 2.45
CA PHE A 145 2.38 -3.02 2.05
C PHE A 145 1.95 -2.32 0.77
N MET A 146 2.32 -1.06 0.54
CA MET A 146 2.06 -0.37 -0.73
C MET A 146 2.70 -1.11 -1.91
N HIS A 147 3.95 -1.54 -1.75
CA HIS A 147 4.66 -2.34 -2.76
C HIS A 147 3.97 -3.69 -3.01
N PHE A 148 3.59 -4.40 -1.95
CA PHE A 148 2.85 -5.65 -2.05
C PHE A 148 1.51 -5.47 -2.79
N MET A 149 0.76 -4.43 -2.47
CA MET A 149 -0.51 -4.11 -3.14
C MET A 149 -0.32 -3.74 -4.61
N ALA A 150 0.72 -2.97 -4.95
CA ALA A 150 1.08 -2.67 -6.34
C ALA A 150 1.39 -3.94 -7.15
N GLN A 151 2.05 -4.93 -6.53
CA GLN A 151 2.29 -6.23 -7.16
C GLN A 151 1.02 -7.08 -7.26
N LEU A 152 0.16 -7.09 -6.24
CA LEU A 152 -1.11 -7.82 -6.26
C LEU A 152 -2.03 -7.34 -7.37
N LEU A 153 -2.06 -6.03 -7.59
CA LEU A 153 -2.90 -5.38 -8.58
C LEU A 153 -2.16 -5.14 -9.91
N LYS A 154 -0.99 -5.73 -10.13
CA LYS A 154 -0.22 -5.49 -11.35
C LYS A 154 -1.07 -5.78 -12.59
N GLY A 155 -1.12 -4.80 -13.50
CA GLY A 155 -1.81 -4.94 -14.79
C GLY A 155 -3.34 -4.78 -14.73
N TYR A 156 -3.95 -4.55 -13.57
CA TYR A 156 -5.41 -4.45 -13.43
C TYR A 156 -6.05 -3.43 -14.39
N GLN A 157 -5.34 -2.36 -14.72
CA GLN A 157 -5.81 -1.27 -15.58
C GLN A 157 -6.22 -1.77 -16.97
N HIS A 158 -5.55 -2.79 -17.51
CA HIS A 158 -5.86 -3.37 -18.84
C HIS A 158 -7.20 -4.12 -18.87
N PHE A 159 -7.74 -4.43 -17.69
CA PHE A 159 -9.00 -5.17 -17.54
C PHE A 159 -10.14 -4.26 -17.07
N LEU A 160 -9.92 -2.95 -16.95
CA LEU A 160 -11.00 -1.98 -16.73
C LEU A 160 -11.81 -1.84 -18.02
N ILE A 161 -13.13 -1.87 -17.88
CA ILE A 161 -14.07 -1.67 -18.98
C ILE A 161 -14.45 -0.18 -19.00
N PRO A 162 -14.23 0.56 -20.10
CA PRO A 162 -14.66 1.95 -20.21
C PRO A 162 -16.18 2.06 -19.96
N VAL A 163 -16.60 3.06 -19.18
CA VAL A 163 -18.02 3.23 -18.77
C VAL A 163 -18.98 3.20 -19.97
N ARG A 164 -18.57 3.76 -21.11
CA ARG A 164 -19.36 3.79 -22.36
C ARG A 164 -19.59 2.40 -22.99
N GLN A 165 -18.78 1.41 -22.63
CA GLN A 165 -18.80 0.05 -23.15
C GLN A 165 -19.29 -0.96 -22.10
N ALA A 166 -19.57 -0.51 -20.88
CA ALA A 166 -19.96 -1.37 -19.79
C ALA A 166 -21.45 -1.76 -19.88
N GLU A 167 -21.74 -3.05 -19.75
CA GLU A 167 -23.09 -3.55 -19.56
C GLU A 167 -23.40 -3.67 -18.07
N LYS A 168 -24.56 -3.16 -17.64
CA LYS A 168 -25.10 -3.38 -16.27
C LYS A 168 -24.08 -3.09 -15.14
N ASP A 169 -23.36 -1.97 -15.24
CA ASP A 169 -22.35 -1.52 -14.29
C ASP A 169 -21.15 -2.48 -14.07
N VAL A 170 -20.94 -3.44 -14.98
CA VAL A 170 -19.76 -4.31 -14.97
C VAL A 170 -18.57 -3.53 -15.55
N LEU A 171 -17.74 -3.01 -14.67
CA LEU A 171 -16.63 -2.10 -15.01
C LEU A 171 -15.24 -2.79 -15.02
N PHE A 172 -15.20 -4.10 -14.78
CA PHE A 172 -13.96 -4.87 -14.72
C PHE A 172 -14.12 -6.27 -15.30
N ASN A 173 -13.24 -6.64 -16.22
CA ASN A 173 -13.22 -7.96 -16.85
C ASN A 173 -12.44 -8.97 -15.98
N ALA A 174 -13.08 -9.43 -14.89
CA ALA A 174 -12.54 -10.43 -14.00
C ALA A 174 -12.15 -11.75 -14.70
N PRO A 175 -12.95 -12.31 -15.63
CA PRO A 175 -12.57 -13.53 -16.35
C PRO A 175 -11.26 -13.39 -17.13
N ALA A 176 -11.04 -12.28 -17.83
CA ALA A 176 -9.81 -12.01 -18.57
C ALA A 176 -8.62 -11.84 -17.61
N PHE A 177 -8.77 -11.10 -16.51
CA PHE A 177 -7.70 -10.95 -15.51
C PHE A 177 -7.28 -12.31 -14.94
N LEU A 178 -8.24 -13.16 -14.56
CA LEU A 178 -7.97 -14.49 -14.02
C LEU A 178 -7.24 -15.40 -15.02
N LYS A 179 -7.52 -15.22 -16.32
CA LYS A 179 -6.91 -15.99 -17.40
C LYS A 179 -5.48 -15.51 -17.71
N GLU A 180 -5.28 -14.20 -17.81
CA GLU A 180 -4.08 -13.60 -18.41
C GLU A 180 -3.07 -13.08 -17.39
N ALA A 181 -3.52 -12.62 -16.21
CA ALA A 181 -2.65 -12.00 -15.20
C ALA A 181 -2.47 -12.86 -13.94
N ALA A 182 -3.50 -13.61 -13.52
CA ALA A 182 -3.46 -14.36 -12.27
C ALA A 182 -2.78 -15.74 -12.41
N GLU A 183 -1.88 -16.06 -11.47
CA GLU A 183 -1.31 -17.40 -11.32
C GLU A 183 -2.43 -18.42 -10.99
N LYS A 184 -2.37 -19.63 -11.55
CA LYS A 184 -3.44 -20.64 -11.39
C LYS A 184 -3.82 -20.91 -9.92
N HIS A 185 -2.83 -20.99 -9.02
CA HIS A 185 -3.09 -21.24 -7.59
C HIS A 185 -3.66 -20.03 -6.85
N SER A 186 -3.51 -18.81 -7.39
CA SER A 186 -4.01 -17.59 -6.76
C SER A 186 -5.38 -17.13 -7.29
N ARG A 187 -5.90 -17.78 -8.33
CA ARG A 187 -7.26 -17.53 -8.84
C ARG A 187 -8.35 -17.57 -7.76
N PRO A 188 -8.38 -18.50 -6.79
CA PRO A 188 -9.41 -18.50 -5.74
C PRO A 188 -9.40 -17.22 -4.89
N PHE A 189 -8.20 -16.67 -4.62
CA PHE A 189 -8.06 -15.39 -3.94
C PHE A 189 -8.66 -14.25 -4.77
N TYR A 190 -8.30 -14.17 -6.05
CA TYR A 190 -8.79 -13.09 -6.93
C TYR A 190 -10.30 -13.18 -7.18
N MET A 191 -10.86 -14.39 -7.31
CA MET A 191 -12.31 -14.60 -7.41
C MET A 191 -13.02 -13.97 -6.20
N THR A 192 -12.54 -14.28 -5.00
CA THR A 192 -13.12 -13.71 -3.76
C THR A 192 -12.87 -12.21 -3.66
N LEU A 193 -11.67 -11.72 -4.01
CA LEU A 193 -11.33 -10.29 -3.98
C LEU A 193 -12.29 -9.48 -4.86
N PHE A 194 -12.58 -9.97 -6.06
CA PHE A 194 -13.43 -9.26 -7.02
C PHE A 194 -14.91 -9.23 -6.63
N GLU A 195 -15.33 -10.13 -5.74
CA GLU A 195 -16.67 -10.12 -5.13
C GLU A 195 -16.77 -9.14 -3.94
N THR A 196 -15.66 -8.56 -3.48
CA THR A 196 -15.69 -7.65 -2.32
C THR A 196 -16.22 -6.26 -2.66
N GLN A 197 -16.92 -5.65 -1.70
CA GLN A 197 -17.33 -4.23 -1.78
C GLN A 197 -16.13 -3.29 -1.96
N GLN A 198 -14.98 -3.64 -1.37
CA GLN A 198 -13.77 -2.82 -1.46
C GLN A 198 -13.22 -2.79 -2.88
N TRP A 199 -13.27 -3.92 -3.58
CA TRP A 199 -12.92 -3.99 -5.00
C TRP A 199 -13.91 -3.21 -5.86
N ALA A 200 -15.21 -3.43 -5.70
CA ALA A 200 -16.23 -2.73 -6.46
C ALA A 200 -16.12 -1.20 -6.33
N ASN A 201 -15.88 -0.70 -5.12
CA ASN A 201 -15.66 0.73 -4.87
C ASN A 201 -14.37 1.23 -5.53
N PHE A 202 -13.28 0.46 -5.43
CA PHE A 202 -12.03 0.81 -6.09
C PHE A 202 -12.18 0.89 -7.61
N VAL A 203 -12.83 -0.09 -8.26
CA VAL A 203 -13.08 -0.06 -9.70
C VAL A 203 -13.94 1.16 -10.07
N ARG A 204 -15.00 1.46 -9.30
CA ARG A 204 -15.82 2.66 -9.51
C ARG A 204 -14.99 3.94 -9.43
N ASP A 205 -14.14 4.06 -8.40
CA ASP A 205 -13.25 5.22 -8.24
C ASP A 205 -12.23 5.36 -9.39
N ARG A 206 -11.96 4.29 -10.13
CA ARG A 206 -11.08 4.29 -11.31
C ARG A 206 -11.83 4.56 -12.62
N SER A 207 -13.12 4.28 -12.66
CA SER A 207 -13.96 4.42 -13.86
C SER A 207 -14.69 5.75 -13.94
N TYR A 208 -14.97 6.39 -12.80
CA TYR A 208 -15.65 7.68 -12.70
C TYR A 208 -14.75 8.72 -12.04
N VAL A 209 -15.11 9.99 -12.17
CA VAL A 209 -14.50 11.09 -11.39
C VAL A 209 -14.71 10.80 -9.91
N SER A 210 -13.62 10.74 -9.15
CA SER A 210 -13.64 10.42 -7.72
C SER A 210 -12.93 11.49 -6.91
N ALA A 211 -13.39 11.73 -5.69
CA ALA A 211 -12.65 12.53 -4.72
C ALA A 211 -11.27 11.91 -4.37
N ARG A 212 -11.02 10.68 -4.82
CA ARG A 212 -9.79 9.93 -4.61
C ARG A 212 -8.81 10.03 -5.78
N ASP A 213 -9.12 10.77 -6.84
CA ASP A 213 -8.30 10.83 -8.06
C ASP A 213 -6.84 11.22 -7.77
N GLU A 214 -6.61 12.16 -6.85
CA GLU A 214 -5.26 12.56 -6.47
C GLU A 214 -4.47 11.42 -5.79
N GLU A 215 -5.09 10.70 -4.85
CA GLU A 215 -4.41 9.57 -4.18
C GLU A 215 -4.23 8.36 -5.11
N LEU A 216 -5.18 8.11 -6.03
CA LEU A 216 -5.09 7.03 -6.99
C LEU A 216 -4.04 7.33 -8.08
N SER A 217 -3.90 8.59 -8.49
CA SER A 217 -2.83 9.03 -9.38
C SER A 217 -1.43 8.84 -8.76
N ARG A 218 -1.29 9.05 -7.44
CA ARG A 218 -0.06 8.71 -6.72
C ARG A 218 0.23 7.21 -6.74
N PHE A 219 -0.81 6.36 -6.62
CA PHE A 219 -0.66 4.91 -6.75
C PHE A 219 -0.24 4.50 -8.17
N ASP A 220 -0.83 5.10 -9.20
CA ASP A 220 -0.45 4.86 -10.59
C ASP A 220 1.01 5.27 -10.84
N SER A 221 1.41 6.46 -10.36
CA SER A 221 2.80 6.93 -10.44
C SER A 221 3.78 5.97 -9.74
N TYR A 222 3.36 5.40 -8.60
CA TYR A 222 4.13 4.39 -7.91
C TYR A 222 4.24 3.08 -8.72
N MET A 223 3.15 2.62 -9.33
CA MET A 223 3.15 1.44 -10.20
C MET A 223 4.03 1.63 -11.43
N VAL A 224 3.98 2.80 -12.09
CA VAL A 224 4.85 3.13 -13.23
C VAL A 224 6.30 3.12 -12.81
N ARG A 225 6.68 3.71 -11.67
CA ARG A 225 8.06 3.63 -11.18
C ARG A 225 8.50 2.20 -10.85
N LEU A 226 7.57 1.37 -10.39
CA LEU A 226 7.86 0.00 -9.99
C LEU A 226 8.01 -0.96 -11.17
N PHE A 227 7.29 -0.74 -12.26
CA PHE A 227 7.20 -1.67 -13.39
C PHE A 227 7.62 -1.07 -14.75
N GLY A 228 7.85 0.25 -14.82
CA GLY A 228 8.10 0.99 -16.06
C GLY A 228 9.48 0.77 -16.68
N ASP A 229 10.42 0.17 -15.95
CA ASP A 229 11.75 -0.18 -16.48
C ASP A 229 11.74 -1.51 -17.30
N SER A 230 10.57 -2.10 -17.55
CA SER A 230 10.45 -3.38 -18.30
C SER A 230 9.62 -3.25 -19.58
N THR A 231 9.90 -2.25 -20.41
CA THR A 231 9.56 -2.30 -21.84
C THR A 231 10.82 -2.50 -22.65
N ASP A 232 10.94 -3.73 -23.17
CA ASP A 232 11.72 -4.06 -24.36
C ASP A 232 11.43 -3.05 -25.48
N GLU A 233 12.38 -2.16 -25.77
CA GLU A 233 12.51 -1.49 -27.06
C GLU A 233 13.62 -2.19 -27.83
N SER A 234 13.25 -3.28 -28.51
CA SER A 234 14.05 -3.80 -29.63
C SER A 234 13.58 -3.09 -30.89
N PRO A 235 14.42 -2.29 -31.57
CA PRO A 235 13.98 -1.61 -32.78
C PRO A 235 13.79 -2.64 -33.89
N ILE A 236 12.57 -2.74 -34.40
CA ILE A 236 12.26 -3.50 -35.61
C ILE A 236 13.01 -2.85 -36.77
N SER A 237 14.10 -3.50 -37.17
CA SER A 237 14.73 -3.31 -38.48
C SER A 237 13.74 -3.78 -39.55
N SER A 238 13.15 -2.84 -40.27
CA SER A 238 12.49 -3.11 -41.56
C SER A 238 13.41 -2.68 -42.68
N GLN A 239 13.93 -3.67 -43.41
CA GLN A 239 14.61 -3.48 -44.68
C GLN A 239 13.63 -3.08 -45.81
N SER A 240 14.20 -2.31 -46.74
CA SER A 240 13.77 -1.61 -47.96
C SER A 240 12.97 -2.42 -49.00
N PRO A 241 12.43 -1.81 -50.10
CA PRO A 241 13.28 -1.45 -51.26
C PRO A 241 12.92 -0.19 -52.11
N SER A 242 13.98 0.38 -52.71
CA SER A 242 14.15 0.98 -54.07
C SER A 242 13.13 1.98 -54.67
N ASP A 243 13.56 3.22 -54.97
CA ASP A 243 14.08 3.65 -56.30
C ASP A 243 14.30 5.19 -56.38
N SER A 244 15.38 5.61 -57.04
CA SER A 244 15.79 7.01 -57.37
C SER A 244 15.30 7.39 -58.81
N PRO A 245 15.64 8.54 -59.47
CA PRO A 245 16.50 9.69 -59.10
C PRO A 245 16.00 11.11 -59.56
N ASN A 246 16.90 12.11 -59.42
CA ASN A 246 16.97 13.48 -60.01
C ASN A 246 16.27 14.62 -59.24
N SER A 247 16.82 15.83 -59.05
CA SER A 247 18.08 16.49 -59.47
C SER A 247 18.26 17.83 -58.72
N SER A 248 19.48 18.38 -58.78
CA SER A 248 19.80 19.83 -58.88
C SER A 248 19.97 20.70 -57.62
N LEU A 249 21.25 20.90 -57.26
CA LEU A 249 22.01 22.17 -57.33
C LEU A 249 21.60 23.44 -56.54
N ARG A 250 22.67 24.05 -55.96
CA ARG A 250 22.88 25.43 -55.42
C ARG A 250 22.53 25.59 -53.93
N GLY A 251 23.34 26.27 -53.10
CA GLY A 251 24.51 27.10 -53.35
C GLY A 251 25.22 27.52 -52.05
N PHE A 252 26.33 28.20 -52.27
CA PHE A 252 27.41 28.64 -51.38
C PHE A 252 27.06 29.59 -50.22
N GLY A 253 27.98 29.65 -49.25
CA GLY A 253 28.33 30.81 -48.42
C GLY A 253 27.83 30.71 -46.97
N ASP A 254 28.56 31.07 -45.91
CA ASP A 254 29.86 31.72 -45.79
C ASP A 254 30.33 31.59 -44.31
N ARG A 255 31.62 31.82 -44.08
CA ARG A 255 32.41 31.80 -42.83
C ARG A 255 32.09 32.93 -41.84
N GLY A 256 32.49 32.71 -40.58
CA GLY A 256 32.86 33.75 -39.60
C GLY A 256 32.47 33.35 -38.16
N SER A 257 33.32 32.80 -37.29
CA SER A 257 34.36 33.48 -36.46
C SER A 257 33.72 34.56 -35.56
N GLU A 258 33.79 34.63 -34.22
CA GLU A 258 34.89 34.50 -33.25
C GLU A 258 34.30 34.45 -31.80
N VAL A 259 34.76 33.60 -30.87
CA VAL A 259 35.82 33.79 -29.82
C VAL A 259 35.30 34.25 -28.42
N TYR A 260 35.94 33.66 -27.39
CA TYR A 260 36.18 34.07 -25.98
C TYR A 260 35.38 33.39 -24.84
N SER A 261 36.05 32.38 -24.24
CA SER A 261 36.39 32.15 -22.81
C SER A 261 35.92 33.20 -21.80
N GLN A 262 35.62 32.95 -20.51
CA GLN A 262 36.29 32.09 -19.52
C GLN A 262 35.54 32.11 -18.15
N SER A 263 35.65 31.02 -17.37
CA SER A 263 35.70 30.91 -15.90
C SER A 263 34.78 31.70 -14.94
N GLY A 264 34.16 30.95 -14.02
CA GLY A 264 33.71 31.44 -12.71
C GLY A 264 33.37 30.28 -11.76
N SER A 265 34.29 29.92 -10.87
CA SER A 265 34.09 28.99 -9.77
C SER A 265 33.57 29.74 -8.55
N VAL A 266 32.45 29.31 -7.96
CA VAL A 266 32.09 29.57 -6.55
C VAL A 266 31.31 28.37 -6.03
N GLY A 267 31.86 27.69 -5.02
CA GLY A 267 31.16 26.64 -4.28
C GLY A 267 30.15 27.22 -3.29
N SER A 268 29.05 26.50 -3.04
CA SER A 268 28.28 26.61 -1.80
C SER A 268 27.33 25.43 -1.62
N SER A 269 27.55 24.68 -0.54
CA SER A 269 26.58 24.01 0.33
C SER A 269 25.45 23.20 -0.33
N GLU A 270 25.65 21.87 -0.40
CA GLU A 270 24.56 20.90 -0.50
C GLU A 270 23.55 21.10 0.65
N MET A 271 22.42 21.73 0.35
CA MET A 271 21.21 21.57 1.17
C MET A 271 20.64 20.19 0.87
N VAL A 272 20.79 19.28 1.83
CA VAL A 272 20.09 17.99 1.84
C VAL A 272 18.60 18.29 1.91
N GLU A 273 17.93 18.16 0.76
CA GLU A 273 16.49 18.32 0.63
C GLU A 273 15.79 17.25 1.48
N GLU A 274 15.14 17.69 2.56
CA GLU A 274 14.29 16.86 3.39
C GLU A 274 13.11 16.34 2.53
N PRO A 275 12.91 15.02 2.37
CA PRO A 275 11.86 14.52 1.51
C PRO A 275 10.49 14.88 2.09
N ARG A 276 9.77 15.76 1.39
CA ARG A 276 8.42 16.32 1.65
C ARG A 276 7.29 15.30 1.88
N ILE A 277 7.59 14.02 2.09
CA ILE A 277 6.63 12.97 2.45
C ILE A 277 6.12 13.17 3.90
N LEU A 278 6.89 13.84 4.77
CA LEU A 278 6.55 14.00 6.19
C LEU A 278 5.37 14.96 6.49
N LYS A 279 4.95 15.81 5.54
CA LYS A 279 3.75 16.66 5.75
C LYS A 279 2.42 15.97 5.46
N MET A 280 2.41 14.82 4.78
CA MET A 280 1.17 14.24 4.24
C MET A 280 0.45 13.23 5.14
N LEU A 281 1.03 12.83 6.28
CA LEU A 281 0.39 11.89 7.20
C LEU A 281 -0.18 12.56 8.46
N CYS A 282 0.00 13.87 8.63
CA CYS A 282 -0.41 14.61 9.83
C CYS A 282 -1.64 15.50 9.65
N THR A 283 -2.18 15.67 8.43
CA THR A 283 -3.41 16.47 8.22
C THR A 283 -4.65 15.59 8.35
N GLY A 284 -4.88 15.09 9.55
CA GLY A 284 -6.20 14.70 10.03
C GLY A 284 -6.74 15.83 10.89
N SER A 285 -7.09 16.97 10.30
CA SER A 285 -7.86 17.99 11.01
C SER A 285 -9.26 17.43 11.23
N ILE A 286 -9.52 17.06 12.49
CA ILE A 286 -10.86 17.00 13.06
C ILE A 286 -11.43 18.41 12.95
N SER A 287 -12.42 18.61 12.08
CA SER A 287 -13.32 19.75 12.23
C SER A 287 -14.56 19.27 12.98
N LYS A 288 -14.92 20.06 13.99
CA LYS A 288 -16.16 19.94 14.76
C LYS A 288 -17.39 20.12 13.87
#